data_AF-A0A357XRX3-F1
#
_entry.id   AF-A0A357XRX3-F1
#
_cell.length_a   1.000
_cell.length_b   1.000
_cell.length_c   1.000
_cell.angle_alpha   90.00
_cell.angle_beta   90.00
_cell.angle_gamma   90.00
#
_symmetry.space_group_name_H-M   'P 1'
#
loop_
_entity.id
_entity.type
_entity.pdbx_description
1 polymer ?
#
loop_
_entity_poly.entity_id
_entity_poly.type
_entity_poly.pdbx_seq_one_letter_code
_entity_poly.pdbx_strand_id
1 'polypeptide(L)'
;MMNAPLPLTADEMTRRGWSEIDVVFVSGDAYVDHPSFAAALLARVLEAEGLRVGVLAQPDWQDCEAWKTFGRPRLGFCVSAGNMDSMINHYT
;
A
#
# COMPACT_ATOMS: atom_id res chain seq x y z
N MET A 1 0.84 8.75 -20.30
CA MET A 1 0.09 7.48 -20.21
C MET A 1 -0.42 7.37 -18.79
N MET A 2 -1.68 7.00 -18.58
CA MET A 2 -2.18 6.72 -17.22
C MET A 2 -1.52 5.43 -16.73
N ASN A 3 -0.72 5.51 -15.65
CA ASN A 3 -0.16 4.31 -15.01
C ASN A 3 -1.29 3.47 -14.42
N ALA A 4 -1.13 2.15 -14.46
CA ALA A 4 -2.06 1.26 -13.78
C ALA A 4 -2.06 1.55 -12.25
N PRO A 5 -3.22 1.45 -11.57
CA PRO A 5 -3.29 1.54 -10.11
C PRO A 5 -2.34 0.54 -9.45
N LEU A 6 -1.61 0.95 -8.40
CA LEU A 6 -0.77 0.04 -7.60
C LEU A 6 -1.60 -1.16 -7.11
N PRO A 7 -1.00 -2.37 -7.02
CA PRO A 7 -1.73 -3.53 -6.53
C PRO A 7 -2.11 -3.34 -5.07
N LEU A 8 -3.40 -3.54 -4.78
CA LEU A 8 -3.97 -3.63 -3.44
C LEU A 8 -4.28 -5.10 -3.07
N THR A 9 -4.21 -6.01 -4.04
CA THR A 9 -4.52 -7.44 -3.89
C THR A 9 -3.44 -8.34 -4.48
N ALA A 10 -3.38 -9.59 -3.99
CA ALA A 10 -2.50 -10.64 -4.54
C ALA A 10 -2.75 -10.90 -6.03
N ASP A 11 -4.01 -10.82 -6.47
CA ASP A 11 -4.41 -11.03 -7.86
C ASP A 11 -3.92 -9.90 -8.77
N GLU A 12 -3.93 -8.65 -8.31
CA GLU A 12 -3.35 -7.53 -9.05
C GLU A 12 -1.83 -7.63 -9.17
N MET A 13 -1.16 -8.04 -8.10
CA MET A 13 0.27 -8.36 -8.11
C MET A 13 0.57 -9.46 -9.14
N THR A 14 -0.20 -10.55 -9.12
CA THR A 14 -0.03 -11.69 -10.04
C THR A 14 -0.30 -11.28 -11.49
N ARG A 15 -1.33 -10.45 -11.74
CA ARG A 15 -1.63 -9.91 -13.09
C ARG A 15 -0.50 -9.05 -13.67
N ARG A 16 0.33 -8.44 -12.81
CA ARG A 16 1.55 -7.72 -13.21
C ARG A 16 2.73 -8.65 -13.49
N GLY A 17 2.57 -9.97 -13.32
CA GLY A 17 3.64 -10.97 -13.44
C GLY A 17 4.59 -10.97 -12.25
N TRP A 18 4.21 -10.40 -11.12
CA TRP A 18 5.05 -10.33 -9.93
C TRP A 18 4.76 -11.50 -9.01
N SER A 19 5.80 -12.19 -8.57
CA SER A 19 5.72 -13.28 -7.59
C SER A 19 5.87 -12.80 -6.14
N GLU A 20 6.33 -11.56 -5.93
CA GLU A 20 6.55 -10.94 -4.62
C GLU A 20 6.52 -9.40 -4.76
N ILE A 21 6.30 -8.71 -3.64
CA ILE A 21 6.40 -7.26 -3.50
C ILE A 21 7.74 -6.89 -2.84
N ASP A 22 8.37 -5.80 -3.28
CA ASP A 22 9.58 -5.29 -2.63
C ASP A 22 9.24 -4.50 -1.37
N VAL A 23 8.29 -3.56 -1.49
CA VAL A 23 7.85 -2.68 -0.40
C VAL A 23 6.33 -2.65 -0.31
N VAL A 24 5.80 -2.92 0.88
CA VAL A 24 4.36 -2.80 1.15
C VAL A 24 4.11 -1.51 1.94
N PHE A 25 3.35 -0.57 1.37
CA PHE A 25 2.85 0.57 2.13
C PHE A 25 1.60 0.16 2.91
N VAL A 26 1.59 0.42 4.20
CA VAL A 26 0.42 0.24 5.06
C VAL A 26 -0.07 1.62 5.48
N SER A 27 -1.35 1.91 5.23
CA SER A 27 -1.98 3.17 5.64
C SER A 27 -3.17 2.91 6.56
N GLY A 28 -3.27 3.67 7.65
CA GLY A 28 -4.47 3.73 8.49
C GLY A 28 -5.65 4.49 7.88
N ASP A 29 -5.45 5.11 6.71
CA ASP A 29 -6.50 5.78 5.93
C ASP A 29 -6.80 5.01 4.63
N ALA A 30 -7.90 5.39 3.98
CA ALA A 30 -8.18 4.97 2.62
C ALA A 30 -7.03 5.38 1.68
N TYR A 31 -6.62 4.47 0.80
CA TYR A 31 -5.63 4.78 -0.22
C TYR A 31 -6.27 5.57 -1.37
N VAL A 32 -5.74 6.76 -1.62
CA VAL A 32 -6.05 7.56 -2.81
C VAL A 32 -4.75 7.77 -3.56
N ASP A 33 -4.72 7.32 -4.82
CA ASP A 33 -3.56 7.43 -5.69
C ASP A 33 -3.41 8.86 -6.23
N HIS A 34 -3.06 9.79 -5.33
CA HIS A 34 -2.96 11.22 -5.61
C HIS A 34 -1.69 11.80 -4.98
N PRO A 35 -0.95 12.69 -5.67
CA PRO A 35 0.34 13.21 -5.18
C PRO A 35 0.25 14.01 -3.87
N SER A 36 -0.94 14.47 -3.47
CA SER A 36 -1.15 15.09 -2.15
C SER A 36 -1.17 14.09 -0.99
N PHE A 37 -1.14 12.79 -1.26
CA PHE A 37 -1.14 11.72 -0.27
C PHE A 37 0.28 11.17 -0.15
N ALA A 38 0.90 11.26 1.03
CA ALA A 38 2.31 10.92 1.20
C ALA A 38 2.60 9.46 0.81
N ALA A 39 1.72 8.52 1.19
CA ALA A 39 1.85 7.11 0.83
C ALA A 39 1.83 6.90 -0.69
N ALA A 40 0.93 7.57 -1.41
CA ALA A 40 0.86 7.48 -2.88
C ALA A 40 2.08 8.11 -3.56
N LEU A 41 2.50 9.30 -3.11
CA LEU A 41 3.69 9.97 -3.64
C LEU A 41 4.94 9.09 -3.50
N LEU A 42 5.20 8.60 -2.29
CA LEU A 42 6.37 7.76 -2.02
C LEU A 42 6.30 6.42 -2.74
N ALA A 43 5.12 5.77 -2.77
CA ALA A 43 4.93 4.53 -3.47
C ALA A 43 5.18 4.67 -4.99
N ARG A 44 4.72 5.76 -5.61
CA ARG A 44 4.95 6.03 -7.03
C ARG A 44 6.39 6.41 -7.35
N VAL A 45 7.08 7.11 -6.44
CA VAL A 45 8.53 7.35 -6.58
C VAL A 45 9.30 6.04 -6.55
N LEU A 46 9.01 5.15 -5.60
CA LEU A 46 9.67 3.84 -5.53
C LEU A 46 9.32 2.95 -6.74
N GLU A 47 8.07 2.96 -7.21
CA GLU A 47 7.68 2.24 -8.44
C GLU A 47 8.45 2.76 -9.66
N ALA A 48 8.65 4.09 -9.77
CA ALA A 48 9.42 4.69 -10.86
C ALA A 48 10.91 4.29 -10.83
N GLU A 49 11.46 4.02 -9.64
CA GLU A 49 12.81 3.47 -9.45
C GLU A 49 12.87 1.94 -9.69
N GLY A 50 11.79 1.33 -10.18
CA GLY A 50 11.74 -0.08 -10.58
C GLY A 50 11.42 -1.05 -9.45
N LEU A 51 11.00 -0.56 -8.28
CA LEU A 51 10.54 -1.41 -7.19
C LEU A 51 9.09 -1.87 -7.41
N ARG A 52 8.80 -3.10 -7.03
CA ARG A 52 7.45 -3.65 -6.98
C ARG A 52 6.81 -3.18 -5.68
N VAL A 53 5.84 -2.28 -5.78
CA VAL A 53 5.19 -1.67 -4.60
C VAL A 53 3.75 -2.15 -4.50
N GLY A 54 3.34 -2.54 -3.30
CA GLY A 54 1.95 -2.88 -2.97
C GLY A 54 1.41 -1.98 -1.87
N VAL A 55 0.09 -1.83 -1.79
CA VAL A 55 -0.57 -0.98 -0.79
C VAL A 55 -1.61 -1.79 -0.01
N LEU A 56 -1.56 -1.69 1.31
CA LEU A 56 -2.58 -2.15 2.25
C LEU A 56 -3.20 -0.92 2.92
N ALA A 57 -4.43 -0.59 2.53
CA ALA A 57 -5.20 0.48 3.14
C ALA A 57 -6.13 -0.10 4.19
N GLN A 58 -6.08 0.45 5.40
CA GLN A 58 -6.91 0.06 6.54
C GLN A 58 -7.01 -1.46 6.72
N PRO A 59 -5.88 -2.20 6.78
CA PRO A 59 -5.96 -3.64 7.00
C PRO A 59 -6.66 -3.90 8.33
N ASP A 60 -7.47 -4.95 8.38
CA ASP A 60 -8.02 -5.42 9.64
C ASP A 60 -6.87 -5.70 10.61
N TRP A 61 -6.91 -5.05 11.76
CA TRP A 61 -5.88 -5.16 12.80
C TRP A 61 -6.21 -6.22 13.84
N GLN A 62 -7.44 -6.77 13.81
CA GLN A 62 -7.87 -7.84 14.71
C GLN A 62 -7.37 -9.21 14.27
N ASP A 63 -6.98 -9.35 13.00
CA ASP A 63 -6.43 -10.58 12.43
C ASP A 63 -5.20 -10.32 11.54
N CYS A 64 -4.32 -11.30 11.44
CA CYS A 64 -3.10 -11.25 10.66
C CYS A 64 -3.34 -11.51 9.16
N GLU A 65 -4.49 -12.00 8.74
CA GLU A 65 -4.72 -12.39 7.33
C GLU A 65 -4.61 -11.21 6.35
N ALA A 66 -5.13 -10.03 6.71
CA ALA A 66 -4.98 -8.82 5.90
C ALA A 66 -3.51 -8.40 5.72
N TRP A 67 -2.65 -8.71 6.68
CA TRP A 67 -1.21 -8.39 6.63
C TRP A 67 -0.43 -9.35 5.73
N LYS A 68 -1.03 -10.49 5.37
CA LYS A 68 -0.42 -11.54 4.54
C LYS A 68 -0.77 -11.43 3.07
N THR A 69 -1.58 -10.47 2.65
CA THR A 69 -2.07 -10.32 1.25
C THR A 69 -0.95 -10.45 0.20
N PHE A 70 0.22 -9.88 0.45
CA PHE A 70 1.35 -9.92 -0.50
C PHE A 70 2.45 -10.93 -0.11
N GLY A 71 2.23 -11.73 0.94
CA GLY A 71 3.29 -12.54 1.55
C GLY A 71 4.38 -11.68 2.22
N ARG A 72 5.59 -12.24 2.33
CA ARG A 72 6.74 -11.53 2.90
C ARG A 72 7.33 -10.57 1.85
N PRO A 73 7.38 -9.26 2.10
CA PRO A 73 8.05 -8.34 1.18
C PRO A 73 9.56 -8.56 1.16
N ARG A 74 10.20 -8.31 0.01
CA ARG A 74 11.65 -8.47 -0.16
C ARG A 74 12.45 -7.48 0.69
N LEU A 75 11.96 -6.25 0.83
CA LEU A 75 12.65 -5.19 1.59
C LEU A 75 11.94 -4.88 2.91
N GLY A 76 10.63 -4.67 2.91
CA GLY A 76 9.90 -4.43 4.15
C GLY A 76 8.55 -3.73 4.01
N PHE A 77 8.00 -3.36 5.16
CA PHE A 77 6.75 -2.61 5.28
C PHE A 77 7.03 -1.14 5.63
N CYS A 78 6.30 -0.22 4.99
CA CYS A 78 6.28 1.19 5.32
C CYS A 78 4.91 1.55 5.91
N VAL A 79 4.84 1.67 7.24
CA VAL A 79 3.58 1.83 7.97
C VAL A 79 3.38 3.30 8.35
N SER A 80 2.20 3.85 8.06
CA SER A 80 1.78 5.19 8.46
C SER A 80 0.32 5.20 8.90
N ALA A 81 -0.03 6.09 9.84
CA ALA A 81 -1.42 6.30 10.25
C ALA A 81 -2.31 6.86 9.12
N GLY A 82 -1.70 7.46 8.08
CA GLY A 82 -2.44 8.10 6.99
C GLY A 82 -2.19 9.61 6.95
N ASN A 83 -3.04 10.34 6.23
CA ASN A 83 -3.00 11.80 6.15
C ASN A 83 -3.92 12.46 7.18
N MET A 84 -4.95 11.75 7.65
CA MET A 84 -5.83 12.24 8.71
C MET A 84 -5.24 11.92 10.08
N ASP A 85 -5.43 12.85 11.01
CA ASP A 85 -5.09 12.62 12.40
C ASP A 85 -5.99 11.52 12.99
N SER A 86 -5.38 10.59 13.72
CA SER A 86 -6.10 9.44 14.26
C SER A 86 -7.18 9.83 15.26
N MET A 87 -7.04 10.94 16.00
CA MET A 87 -8.08 11.43 16.90
C MET A 87 -9.34 11.82 16.12
N ILE A 88 -9.17 12.35 14.90
CA ILE A 88 -10.29 12.76 14.03
C ILE A 88 -10.99 11.54 13.42
N ASN A 89 -10.25 10.47 13.13
CA ASN A 89 -10.77 9.24 12.51
C ASN A 89 -11.74 8.46 13.42
N HIS A 90 -11.82 8.76 14.73
CA HIS A 90 -12.73 8.10 15.67
C HIS A 90 -14.12 8.76 15.77
N TYR A 91 -14.36 9.89 15.08
CA TYR A 91 -15.64 10.60 15.11
C TYR A 91 -16.64 10.16 14.02
N THR A 92 -16.28 9.15 13.22
CA THR A 92 -17.08 8.59 12.12
C THR A 92 -16.85 7.09 12.04
#